data_AF-B7E5B5-F1
#
_entry.id   AF-B7E5B5-F1
#
_cell.length_a   1.000
_cell.length_b   1.000
_cell.length_c   1.000
_cell.angle_alpha   90.00
_cell.angle_beta   90.00
_cell.angle_gamma   90.00
#
_symmetry.space_group_name_H-M   'P 1'
#
loop_
_entity.id
_entity.type
_entity.pdbx_description
1 polymer ?
#
loop_
_entity_poly.entity_id
_entity_poly.type
_entity_poly.pdbx_seq_one_letter_code
_entity_poly.pdbx_strand_id
1 'polypeptide(L)'
;MDPVLVKKLQAKCAKDVPVNSVTQELDVRTPNAFDNKYYFDLIAKQGIFKSDQGLIEDAQTNRTAVRFALNQAAFFDQFARSMVKMSQMDVLTGNAGEIRNNCAAPNRRSSDLLNAADDDQGFAADA
;
A
#
# COMPACT_ATOMS: atom_id res chain seq x y z
N MET A 1 15.13 3.17 -18.41
CA MET A 1 13.78 3.61 -18.82
C MET A 1 13.71 3.76 -20.33
N ASP A 2 12.57 3.41 -20.94
CA ASP A 2 12.25 3.55 -22.36
C ASP A 2 12.43 5.00 -22.85
N PRO A 3 13.20 5.27 -23.93
CA PRO A 3 13.46 6.63 -24.40
C PRO A 3 12.21 7.42 -24.81
N VAL A 4 11.17 6.74 -25.33
CA VAL A 4 9.92 7.40 -25.71
C VAL A 4 9.17 7.87 -24.47
N LEU A 5 9.06 7.01 -23.46
CA LEU A 5 8.50 7.39 -22.17
C LEU A 5 9.29 8.51 -21.50
N VAL A 6 10.62 8.47 -21.52
CA VAL A 6 11.48 9.54 -20.96
C VAL A 6 11.13 10.89 -21.57
N LYS A 7 11.02 11.00 -22.89
CA LYS A 7 10.64 12.25 -23.56
C LYS A 7 9.26 12.75 -23.13
N LYS A 8 8.28 11.85 -23.02
CA LYS A 8 6.92 12.21 -22.56
C LYS A 8 6.94 12.72 -21.12
N LEU A 9 7.65 12.04 -20.23
CA LEU A 9 7.75 12.43 -18.82
C LEU A 9 8.52 13.75 -18.64
N GLN A 10 9.58 13.99 -19.41
CA GLN A 10 10.32 15.26 -19.38
C GLN A 10 9.46 16.45 -19.79
N ALA A 11 8.64 16.30 -20.84
CA ALA A 11 7.71 17.34 -21.26
C ALA A 11 6.61 17.59 -20.20
N LYS A 12 6.15 16.52 -19.54
CA LYS A 12 5.09 16.60 -18.53
C LYS A 12 5.57 17.17 -17.20
N CYS A 13 6.79 16.84 -16.79
CA CYS A 13 7.40 17.23 -15.52
C CYS A 13 8.41 18.38 -15.70
N ALA A 14 8.10 19.34 -16.57
CA ALA A 14 8.96 20.50 -16.80
C ALA A 14 9.14 21.34 -15.51
N LYS A 15 10.15 22.22 -15.47
CA LYS A 15 10.50 22.95 -14.23
C LYS A 15 9.57 24.12 -13.91
N ASP A 16 8.77 24.54 -14.87
CA ASP A 16 7.88 25.70 -14.83
C ASP A 16 6.45 25.36 -14.37
N VAL A 17 6.12 24.07 -14.20
CA VAL A 17 4.82 23.65 -13.68
C VAL A 17 4.80 23.79 -12.14
N PRO A 18 3.71 24.30 -11.54
CA PRO A 18 3.61 24.40 -10.08
C PRO A 18 3.80 23.04 -9.40
N VAL A 19 4.44 23.06 -8.23
CA VAL A 19 4.64 21.85 -7.41
C VAL A 19 3.27 21.19 -7.13
N ASN A 20 3.21 19.86 -7.23
CA ASN A 20 2.00 19.04 -7.04
C ASN A 20 0.84 19.30 -8.02
N SER A 21 1.08 19.98 -9.15
CA SER A 21 0.05 20.20 -10.18
C SER A 21 0.01 19.13 -11.28
N VAL A 22 1.00 18.24 -11.31
CA VAL A 22 1.17 17.23 -12.36
C VAL A 22 1.15 15.83 -11.75
N THR A 23 0.30 14.96 -12.30
CA THR A 23 0.20 13.54 -11.94
C THR A 23 0.58 12.66 -13.12
N GLN A 24 1.05 11.43 -12.87
CA GLN A 24 1.38 10.46 -13.90
C GLN A 24 0.83 9.09 -13.51
N GLU A 25 0.22 8.41 -14.47
CA GLU A 25 -0.24 7.04 -14.31
C GLU A 25 0.95 6.11 -14.09
N LEU A 26 0.84 5.25 -13.08
CA LEU A 26 1.89 4.28 -12.71
C LEU A 26 1.97 3.11 -13.69
N ASP A 27 0.81 2.68 -14.19
CA ASP A 27 0.66 1.73 -15.29
C ASP A 27 0.31 2.53 -16.56
N VAL A 28 1.18 2.48 -17.57
CA VAL A 28 1.00 3.28 -18.79
C VAL A 28 0.15 2.57 -19.85
N ARG A 29 -0.21 1.30 -19.64
CA ARG A 29 -1.07 0.52 -20.55
C ARG A 29 -2.52 0.50 -20.10
N THR A 30 -2.75 0.25 -18.80
CA THR A 30 -4.08 0.02 -18.24
C THR A 30 -4.25 0.75 -16.90
N PRO A 31 -4.25 2.10 -16.90
CA PRO A 31 -4.19 2.91 -15.66
C PRO A 31 -5.28 2.59 -14.63
N ASN A 32 -6.45 2.16 -15.09
CA ASN A 32 -7.63 1.94 -14.26
C ASN A 32 -7.96 0.46 -14.05
N ALA A 33 -7.17 -0.47 -14.59
CA ALA A 33 -7.40 -1.91 -14.42
C ALA A 33 -6.37 -2.49 -13.46
N PHE A 34 -6.83 -3.32 -12.53
CA PHE A 34 -5.93 -4.10 -11.70
C PHE A 34 -5.58 -5.40 -12.44
N ASP A 35 -4.43 -5.42 -13.10
CA ASP A 35 -3.97 -6.55 -13.90
C ASP A 35 -2.44 -6.67 -13.86
N ASN A 36 -1.87 -7.56 -14.68
CA ASN A 36 -0.43 -7.77 -14.70
C ASN A 36 0.35 -6.86 -15.66
N LYS A 37 -0.29 -5.86 -16.29
CA LYS A 37 0.37 -4.96 -17.24
C LYS A 37 1.40 -4.07 -16.58
N TYR A 38 1.24 -3.75 -15.29
CA TYR A 38 2.30 -3.23 -14.44
C TYR A 38 3.64 -3.97 -14.63
N TYR A 39 3.65 -5.31 -14.56
CA TYR A 39 4.88 -6.09 -14.73
C TYR A 39 5.36 -6.17 -16.20
N PHE A 40 4.44 -6.12 -17.17
CA PHE A 40 4.81 -5.97 -18.58
C PHE A 40 5.54 -4.65 -18.85
N ASP A 41 5.11 -3.57 -18.20
CA ASP A 41 5.79 -2.28 -18.32
C ASP A 41 7.22 -2.34 -17.81
N LEU A 42 7.49 -3.09 -16.74
CA LEU A 42 8.87 -3.26 -16.25
C LEU A 42 9.76 -3.96 -17.29
N ILE A 43 9.25 -5.00 -17.97
CA ILE A 43 9.96 -5.67 -19.09
C ILE A 43 10.24 -4.68 -20.22
N ALA A 44 9.28 -3.83 -20.55
CA ALA A 44 9.42 -2.80 -21.57
C ALA A 44 10.29 -1.61 -21.12
N LYS A 45 10.86 -1.65 -19.91
CA LYS A 45 11.60 -0.54 -19.27
C LYS A 45 10.75 0.72 -19.08
N GLN A 46 9.45 0.54 -18.89
CA GLN A 46 8.43 1.58 -18.76
C GLN A 46 7.94 1.77 -17.31
N GLY A 47 8.64 1.19 -16.31
CA GLY A 47 8.35 1.46 -14.90
C GLY A 47 8.61 2.94 -14.55
N ILE A 48 7.68 3.58 -13.85
CA ILE A 48 7.73 5.03 -13.56
C ILE A 48 8.76 5.35 -12.47
N PHE A 49 8.72 4.62 -11.34
CA PHE A 49 9.68 4.83 -10.27
C PHE A 49 10.90 3.92 -10.42
N LYS A 50 12.03 4.37 -9.86
CA LYS A 50 13.23 3.54 -9.75
C LYS A 50 12.97 2.26 -8.95
N SER A 51 12.12 2.34 -7.92
CA SER A 51 11.70 1.19 -7.13
C SER A 51 10.93 0.16 -7.96
N ASP A 52 10.10 0.60 -8.91
CA ASP A 52 9.35 -0.28 -9.80
C ASP A 52 10.30 -0.97 -10.78
N GLN A 53 11.10 -0.18 -11.50
CA GLN A 53 12.03 -0.70 -12.49
C GLN A 53 13.11 -1.60 -11.84
N GLY A 54 13.46 -1.33 -10.59
CA GLY A 54 14.37 -2.15 -9.80
C GLY A 54 13.91 -3.60 -9.65
N LEU A 55 12.60 -3.89 -9.64
CA LEU A 55 12.08 -5.26 -9.49
C LEU A 55 12.47 -6.20 -10.63
N ILE A 56 12.80 -5.67 -11.80
CA ILE A 56 13.27 -6.47 -12.93
C ILE A 56 14.77 -6.31 -13.18
N GLU A 57 15.39 -5.24 -12.68
CA GLU A 57 16.84 -5.04 -12.80
C GLU A 57 17.62 -5.79 -11.72
N ASP A 58 17.01 -6.05 -10.56
CA ASP A 58 17.61 -6.79 -9.46
C ASP A 58 17.49 -8.32 -9.62
N ALA A 59 18.58 -9.03 -9.37
CA ALA A 59 18.69 -10.47 -9.59
C ALA A 59 17.78 -11.31 -8.68
N GLN A 60 17.44 -10.82 -7.48
CA GLN A 60 16.61 -11.55 -6.52
C GLN A 60 15.12 -11.46 -6.88
N THR A 61 14.71 -10.35 -7.50
CA THR A 61 13.30 -10.05 -7.80
C THR A 61 12.92 -10.31 -9.25
N ASN A 62 13.88 -10.27 -10.18
CA ASN A 62 13.66 -10.41 -11.63
C ASN A 62 12.79 -11.62 -11.99
N ARG A 63 13.14 -12.82 -11.49
CA ARG A 63 12.43 -14.06 -11.83
C ARG A 63 10.94 -13.98 -11.47
N THR A 64 10.62 -13.39 -10.32
CA THR A 64 9.25 -13.23 -9.85
C THR A 64 8.50 -12.19 -10.68
N ALA A 65 9.12 -11.03 -10.95
CA ALA A 65 8.53 -9.99 -11.79
C ALA A 65 8.20 -10.50 -13.21
N VAL A 66 9.13 -11.24 -13.83
CA VAL A 66 8.91 -11.87 -15.14
C VAL A 66 7.78 -12.91 -15.08
N ARG A 67 7.72 -13.73 -14.04
CA ARG A 67 6.62 -14.69 -13.85
C ARG A 67 5.27 -13.99 -13.80
N PHE A 68 5.15 -12.88 -13.08
CA PHE A 68 3.91 -12.13 -12.98
C PHE A 68 3.50 -11.47 -14.29
N ALA A 69 4.46 -10.94 -15.05
CA ALA A 69 4.19 -10.44 -16.40
C ALA A 69 3.65 -11.56 -17.31
N LEU A 70 4.21 -12.78 -17.26
CA LEU A 70 3.79 -13.87 -18.13
C LEU A 70 2.51 -14.59 -17.66
N ASN A 71 2.16 -14.48 -16.38
CA ASN A 71 1.03 -15.21 -15.78
C ASN A 71 0.29 -14.35 -14.75
N GLN A 72 -0.83 -13.77 -15.18
CA GLN A 72 -1.70 -12.95 -14.32
C GLN A 72 -2.30 -13.73 -13.15
N ALA A 73 -2.65 -15.00 -13.31
CA ALA A 73 -3.19 -15.80 -12.23
C ALA A 73 -2.16 -15.99 -11.10
N ALA A 74 -0.89 -16.19 -11.46
CA ALA A 74 0.19 -16.28 -10.48
C ALA A 74 0.42 -14.95 -9.75
N PHE A 75 0.30 -13.81 -10.46
CA PHE A 75 0.32 -12.49 -9.83
C PHE A 75 -0.82 -12.33 -8.82
N PHE A 76 -2.07 -12.60 -9.24
CA PHE A 76 -3.23 -12.42 -8.37
C PHE A 76 -3.21 -13.34 -7.14
N ASP A 77 -2.82 -14.61 -7.27
CA ASP A 77 -2.68 -15.52 -6.13
C ASP A 77 -1.64 -14.99 -5.13
N GLN A 78 -0.46 -14.56 -5.60
CA GLN A 78 0.55 -14.03 -4.70
C GLN A 78 0.13 -12.67 -4.11
N PHE A 79 -0.51 -11.80 -4.88
CA PHE A 79 -0.99 -10.51 -4.40
C PHE A 79 -2.00 -10.69 -3.26
N ALA A 80 -2.99 -11.57 -3.42
CA ALA A 80 -3.97 -11.86 -2.37
C ALA A 80 -3.30 -12.37 -1.09
N ARG A 81 -2.37 -13.33 -1.19
CA ARG A 81 -1.61 -13.84 -0.05
C ARG A 81 -0.80 -12.75 0.65
N SER A 82 -0.12 -11.91 -0.12
CA SER A 82 0.70 -10.81 0.39
C SER A 82 -0.15 -9.75 1.10
N MET A 83 -1.33 -9.42 0.58
CA MET A 83 -2.24 -8.45 1.19
C MET A 83 -2.85 -8.97 2.50
N VAL A 84 -3.20 -10.25 2.59
CA VAL A 84 -3.63 -10.88 3.85
C VAL A 84 -2.51 -10.89 4.88
N LYS A 85 -1.28 -11.20 4.47
CA LYS A 85 -0.13 -11.13 5.37
C LYS A 85 0.12 -9.70 5.85
N MET A 86 0.00 -8.71 4.96
CA MET A 86 0.20 -7.31 5.28
C MET A 86 -0.86 -6.78 6.25
N SER A 87 -2.12 -7.19 6.11
CA SER A 87 -3.21 -6.73 6.97
C SER A 87 -3.14 -7.23 8.41
N GLN A 88 -2.25 -8.18 8.71
CA GLN A 88 -2.07 -8.78 10.03
C GLN A 88 -0.85 -8.20 10.79
N MET A 89 -0.11 -7.26 10.19
CA MET A 89 1.05 -6.65 10.84
C MET A 89 0.60 -5.66 11.93
N ASP A 90 1.13 -5.83 13.15
CA ASP A 90 0.98 -4.91 14.29
C ASP A 90 -0.48 -4.51 14.63
N VAL A 91 -1.42 -5.44 14.43
CA VAL A 91 -2.84 -5.22 14.70
C VAL A 91 -3.15 -5.17 16.19
N LEU A 92 -4.05 -4.25 16.57
CA LEU A 92 -4.61 -4.20 17.93
C LEU A 92 -5.81 -5.16 18.02
N THR A 93 -5.78 -6.07 18.99
CA THR A 93 -6.80 -7.12 19.17
C THR A 93 -7.30 -7.18 20.61
N GLY A 94 -8.47 -7.79 20.82
CA GLY A 94 -9.08 -7.88 22.15
C GLY A 94 -9.46 -6.49 22.68
N ASN A 95 -9.02 -6.17 23.89
CA ASN A 95 -9.29 -4.87 24.53
C ASN A 95 -8.20 -3.81 24.21
N ALA A 96 -7.24 -4.12 23.34
CA ALA A 96 -6.24 -3.15 22.90
C ALA A 96 -6.83 -2.25 21.80
N GLY A 97 -6.70 -0.92 21.96
CA GLY A 97 -7.24 0.06 21.01
C GLY A 97 -8.71 0.43 21.29
N GLU A 98 -9.43 0.83 20.25
CA GLU A 98 -10.86 1.17 20.32
C GLU A 98 -11.53 1.00 18.96
N ILE A 99 -12.85 0.81 18.95
CA ILE A 99 -13.67 0.97 17.74
C ILE A 99 -14.07 2.44 17.65
N ARG A 100 -13.55 3.15 16.66
CA ARG A 100 -13.76 4.59 16.50
C ARG A 100 -15.14 4.90 15.93
N ASN A 101 -15.83 5.88 16.53
CA ASN A 101 -17.05 6.44 15.97
C ASN A 101 -16.79 7.34 14.75
N ASN A 102 -15.59 7.91 14.68
CA ASN A 102 -15.09 8.68 13.54
C ASN A 102 -13.67 8.24 13.23
N CYS A 103 -13.40 7.68 12.05
CA CYS A 103 -12.07 7.18 11.69
C CYS A 103 -10.96 8.26 11.78
N ALA A 104 -11.33 9.53 11.58
CA ALA A 104 -10.40 10.65 11.59
C ALA A 104 -10.02 11.16 12.99
N ALA A 105 -10.67 10.68 14.06
CA ALA A 105 -10.39 11.13 15.42
C ALA A 105 -10.53 10.00 16.46
N PRO A 106 -9.68 9.95 17.50
CA PRO A 106 -9.93 9.05 18.63
C PRO A 106 -11.27 9.36 19.31
N ASN A 107 -11.88 8.38 19.95
CA ASN A 107 -13.06 8.65 20.76
C ASN A 107 -12.70 9.57 21.93
N ARG A 108 -13.63 10.45 22.30
CA ARG A 108 -13.44 11.29 23.49
C ARG A 108 -13.41 10.39 24.72
N ARG A 109 -12.30 10.40 25.43
CA ARG A 109 -12.27 9.88 26.80
C ARG A 109 -13.04 10.90 27.65
N SER A 110 -14.25 10.57 28.10
CA SER A 110 -14.92 11.42 29.08
C SER A 110 -14.05 11.40 30.34
N SER A 111 -13.69 12.59 30.84
CA SER A 111 -13.05 12.76 32.15
C SER A 111 -13.83 12.06 33.27
N ASP A 112 -15.12 11.81 33.07
CA ASP A 112 -16.00 11.15 34.04
C ASP A 112 -15.75 9.65 34.16
N LEU A 113 -15.14 9.00 33.17
CA LEU A 113 -14.77 7.56 33.25
C LEU A 113 -13.41 7.31 33.88
N LEU A 114 -12.54 8.33 33.96
CA LEU A 114 -11.28 8.22 34.71
C LEU A 114 -11.52 8.22 36.22
N ASN A 115 -12.63 8.81 36.68
CA ASN A 115 -13.03 8.78 38.10
C ASN A 115 -13.83 7.51 38.47
N ALA A 116 -14.32 6.74 37.49
CA ALA A 116 -15.10 5.53 37.74
C ALA A 116 -14.23 4.26 37.90
N ALA A 117 -12.93 4.34 37.59
CA ALA A 117 -12.00 3.23 37.68
C ALA A 117 -11.26 3.15 39.03
N ASP A 118 -11.40 4.15 39.91
CA ASP A 118 -10.75 4.19 41.24
C ASP A 118 -11.62 3.61 42.36
N ASP A 119 -12.89 3.25 42.10
CA ASP A 119 -13.86 2.83 43.13
C ASP A 119 -14.37 1.38 43.00
N ASP A 120 -13.75 0.53 42.17
CA ASP A 120 -14.06 -0.91 42.16
C ASP A 120 -13.03 -1.68 42.98
N GLN A 121 -13.14 -1.58 44.32
CA GLN A 121 -12.57 -2.58 45.21
C GLN A 121 -13.25 -3.91 44.90
N GLY A 122 -12.56 -4.74 44.11
CA GLY A 122 -13.00 -6.08 43.77
C GLY A 122 -13.42 -6.86 45.02
N PHE A 123 -14.70 -7.19 45.09
CA PHE A 123 -15.17 -8.26 45.95
C PHE A 123 -14.65 -9.58 45.39
N ALA A 124 -13.69 -10.17 46.11
CA ALA A 124 -13.37 -11.58 45.99
C ALA A 124 -14.66 -12.40 46.21
N ALA A 125 -14.97 -13.30 45.29
CA ALA A 125 -15.90 -14.38 45.52
C ALA A 125 -15.10 -15.69 45.47
N ASP A 126 -14.78 -16.19 46.66
CA ASP A 126 -14.52 -17.60 46.92
C ASP A 126 -15.84 -18.38 46.77
N ALA A 127 -15.81 -19.46 45.95
CA ALA A 127 -16.47 -20.76 46.14
C ALA A 127 -16.39 -21.59 44.85
#